data_AF-A0A554L5E9-F1
#
_entry.id   AF-A0A554L5E9-F1
#
_cell.length_a   1.000
_cell.length_b   1.000
_cell.length_c   1.000
_cell.angle_alpha   90.00
_cell.angle_beta   90.00
_cell.angle_gamma   90.00
#
_symmetry.space_group_name_H-M   'P 1'
#
loop_
_entity.id
_entity.type
_entity.pdbx_description
1 polymer ?
#
loop_
_entity_poly.entity_id
_entity_poly.type
_entity_poly.pdbx_seq_one_letter_code
_entity_poly.pdbx_strand_id
1 'polypeptide(L)'
;MNTDLLRAKLKLKSFQAKNQLMAHHPHVAKLLAAGATAGTLLLSPAPPVLHAALPSASENLSVAPFDLQQNIRDRLKQILPEKVGPLTDNQESQIINLLHDTFGIHAQAELEGNRLNHQYGLIGAEQHLMRYPGDVVENMAPGRGAWGYFAYSKSELTPDLIEKEKYYVAVQTLYLPDWNTRLPYLRDWYKYRKVIVVNTINGKADVAVVADAGPAAWTGKHFGGSPELMADLKLNIGKQKGPVILFFVDDPENKVPLGPLEYNLEKPQLLTGV
;
A
#
# COMPACT_ATOMS: atom_id res chain seq x y z
N MET A 1 22.38 38.76 -20.87
CA MET A 1 22.00 37.69 -19.92
C MET A 1 22.54 36.38 -20.47
N ASN A 2 23.49 35.74 -19.77
CA ASN A 2 24.29 34.64 -20.32
C ASN A 2 23.48 33.33 -20.32
N THR A 3 22.97 32.94 -21.48
CA THR A 3 22.09 31.77 -21.70
C THR A 3 22.78 30.45 -21.36
N ASP A 4 24.10 30.38 -21.47
CA ASP A 4 24.86 29.16 -21.21
C ASP A 4 25.01 28.90 -19.71
N LEU A 5 25.15 29.97 -18.92
CA LEU A 5 25.13 29.89 -17.46
C LEU A 5 23.76 29.39 -16.95
N LEU A 6 22.67 29.83 -17.58
CA LEU A 6 21.32 29.40 -17.23
C LEU A 6 21.10 27.92 -17.57
N ARG A 7 21.53 27.47 -18.75
CA ARG A 7 21.48 26.06 -19.14
C ARG A 7 22.31 25.17 -18.22
N ALA A 8 23.50 25.61 -17.81
CA ALA A 8 24.34 24.87 -16.88
C ALA A 8 23.67 24.70 -15.50
N LYS A 9 23.04 25.76 -14.98
CA LYS A 9 22.28 25.71 -13.72
C LYS A 9 21.06 24.80 -13.79
N LEU A 10 20.34 24.82 -14.92
CA LEU A 10 19.19 23.94 -15.13
C LEU A 10 19.61 22.46 -15.20
N LYS A 11 20.70 22.15 -15.91
CA LYS A 11 21.28 20.79 -15.95
C LYS A 11 21.73 20.30 -14.58
N LEU A 12 22.34 21.18 -13.77
CA LEU A 12 22.77 20.83 -12.43
C LEU A 12 21.57 20.54 -11.51
N LYS A 13 20.53 21.39 -11.56
CA LYS A 13 19.30 21.17 -10.79
C LYS A 13 18.57 19.90 -11.23
N SER A 14 18.48 19.63 -12.52
CA SER A 14 17.86 18.40 -13.02
C SER A 14 18.64 17.16 -12.58
N PHE A 15 19.98 17.25 -12.52
CA PHE A 15 20.82 16.16 -12.01
C PHE A 15 20.65 15.95 -10.49
N GLN A 16 20.58 17.03 -9.71
CA GLN A 16 20.32 16.96 -8.27
C GLN A 16 18.93 16.39 -7.95
N ALA A 17 17.90 16.82 -8.69
CA ALA A 17 16.54 16.29 -8.56
C ALA A 17 16.49 14.79 -8.91
N LYS A 18 17.18 14.37 -9.98
CA LYS A 18 17.29 12.95 -10.37
C LYS A 18 17.98 12.12 -9.29
N ASN A 19 19.05 12.62 -8.68
CA ASN A 19 19.75 11.91 -7.61
C ASN A 19 18.94 11.82 -6.32
N GLN A 20 18.21 12.88 -5.95
CA GLN A 20 17.29 12.85 -4.81
C GLN A 20 16.13 11.86 -5.06
N LEU A 21 15.57 11.86 -6.26
CA LEU A 21 14.53 10.91 -6.66
C LEU A 21 15.03 9.46 -6.57
N MET A 22 16.23 9.19 -7.06
CA MET A 22 16.85 7.85 -6.98
C MET A 22 17.19 7.43 -5.54
N ALA A 23 17.53 8.38 -4.66
CA ALA A 23 17.81 8.12 -3.25
C ALA A 23 16.52 7.82 -2.45
N HIS A 24 15.42 8.49 -2.76
CA HIS A 24 14.13 8.29 -2.08
C HIS A 24 13.28 7.16 -2.68
N HIS A 25 13.49 6.84 -3.96
CA HIS A 25 12.69 5.85 -4.70
C HIS A 25 13.59 4.87 -5.49
N PRO A 26 14.21 3.89 -4.81
CA PRO A 26 15.17 2.96 -5.45
C PRO A 26 14.55 2.10 -6.57
N HIS A 27 13.23 1.97 -6.61
CA HIS A 27 12.48 1.27 -7.67
C HIS A 27 12.40 2.05 -9.00
N VAL A 28 12.54 3.39 -8.98
CA VAL A 28 12.52 4.24 -10.19
C VAL A 28 13.80 4.05 -11.02
N ALA A 29 14.93 3.69 -10.39
CA ALA A 29 16.20 3.45 -11.06
C ALA A 29 16.16 2.24 -12.01
N LYS A 30 15.37 1.19 -11.68
CA LYS A 30 15.22 0.00 -12.53
C LYS A 30 14.44 0.29 -13.82
N LEU A 31 13.51 1.23 -13.77
CA LEU A 31 12.68 1.63 -14.94
C LEU A 31 13.46 2.49 -15.94
N LEU A 32 14.35 3.36 -15.46
CA LEU A 32 15.17 4.22 -16.34
C LEU A 32 16.24 3.47 -17.13
N ALA A 33 16.71 2.32 -16.64
CA ALA A 33 17.70 1.48 -17.36
C ALA A 33 17.11 0.78 -18.60
N ALA A 34 15.79 0.62 -18.68
CA ALA A 34 15.12 -0.06 -19.79
C ALA A 34 14.85 0.83 -21.02
N GLY A 35 15.05 2.15 -20.92
CA GLY A 35 14.69 3.12 -21.98
C GLY A 35 15.78 3.46 -23.00
N ALA A 36 16.97 2.85 -22.94
CA ALA A 36 18.14 3.29 -23.73
C ALA A 36 18.28 2.64 -25.12
N THR A 37 17.37 1.76 -25.55
CA THR A 37 17.55 0.94 -26.78
C THR A 37 16.76 1.41 -28.01
N ALA A 38 15.95 2.47 -27.93
CA ALA A 38 15.06 2.90 -29.03
C ALA A 38 15.56 4.12 -29.86
N GLY A 39 16.87 4.39 -29.88
CA GLY A 39 17.42 5.68 -30.32
C GLY A 39 18.09 5.75 -31.70
N THR A 40 17.91 4.81 -32.64
CA THR A 40 18.78 4.74 -33.85
C THR A 40 18.11 4.67 -35.22
N LEU A 41 16.80 4.92 -35.38
CA LEU A 41 16.13 4.72 -36.68
C LEU A 41 15.56 5.96 -37.40
N LEU A 42 15.92 7.19 -37.00
CA LEU A 42 15.35 8.42 -37.61
C LEU A 42 16.32 9.23 -38.47
N LEU A 43 17.01 8.59 -39.42
CA LEU A 43 17.75 9.30 -40.48
C LEU A 43 17.55 8.62 -41.84
N SER A 44 16.39 8.82 -42.45
CA SER A 44 16.14 8.58 -43.87
C SER A 44 15.07 9.55 -44.36
N PRO A 45 15.30 10.35 -45.42
CA PRO A 45 14.29 11.21 -45.97
C PRO A 45 13.50 10.47 -47.06
N ALA A 46 12.17 10.41 -46.93
CA ALA A 46 11.25 9.91 -47.95
C ALA A 46 9.92 10.71 -47.92
N PRO A 47 9.16 10.75 -49.03
CA PRO A 47 8.40 11.91 -49.54
C PRO A 47 6.98 12.08 -48.92
N PRO A 48 6.24 13.17 -49.21
CA PRO A 48 5.03 13.52 -48.46
C PRO A 48 3.86 12.64 -48.91
N VAL A 49 3.25 11.92 -47.98
CA VAL A 49 2.00 11.18 -48.21
C VAL A 49 0.97 11.62 -47.17
N LEU A 50 -0.07 12.26 -47.69
CA LEU A 50 -1.47 12.37 -47.25
C LEU A 50 -1.78 12.21 -45.75
N HIS A 51 -2.43 13.24 -45.20
CA HIS A 51 -3.08 13.25 -43.90
C HIS A 51 -4.09 12.10 -43.74
N ALA A 52 -3.64 10.99 -43.18
CA ALA A 52 -4.49 10.09 -42.44
C ALA A 52 -4.71 10.70 -41.05
N ALA A 53 -5.94 11.07 -40.75
CA ALA A 53 -6.33 11.46 -39.39
C ALA A 53 -6.07 10.26 -38.47
N LEU A 54 -5.07 10.40 -37.60
CA LEU A 54 -4.87 9.48 -36.49
C LEU A 54 -6.12 9.55 -35.59
N PRO A 55 -6.64 8.42 -35.09
CA PRO A 55 -7.65 8.46 -34.05
C PRO A 55 -7.07 9.25 -32.86
N SER A 56 -7.89 10.13 -32.28
CA SER A 56 -7.54 10.90 -31.09
C SER A 56 -6.81 9.99 -30.11
N ALA A 57 -5.55 10.32 -29.82
CA ALA A 57 -4.79 9.64 -28.79
C ALA A 57 -5.67 9.58 -27.55
N SER A 58 -5.99 8.38 -27.08
CA SER A 58 -6.66 8.20 -25.79
C SER A 58 -5.87 9.02 -24.78
N GLU A 59 -6.48 10.10 -24.30
CA GLU A 59 -5.95 10.87 -23.19
C GLU A 59 -5.86 9.90 -22.02
N ASN A 60 -4.65 9.43 -21.73
CA ASN A 60 -4.34 8.85 -20.43
C ASN A 60 -4.46 10.00 -19.43
N LEU A 61 -5.70 10.28 -19.01
CA LEU A 61 -5.99 11.26 -17.97
C LEU A 61 -5.25 10.80 -16.71
N SER A 62 -4.22 11.56 -16.34
CA SER A 62 -3.57 11.44 -15.05
C SER A 62 -4.61 11.77 -13.97
N VAL A 63 -5.07 10.75 -13.25
CA VAL A 63 -6.00 10.88 -12.13
C VAL A 63 -5.20 11.32 -10.90
N ALA A 64 -5.47 12.49 -10.33
CA ALA A 64 -4.72 12.93 -9.16
C ALA A 64 -4.99 11.99 -7.96
N PRO A 65 -4.01 11.79 -7.05
CA PRO A 65 -4.22 10.99 -5.83
C PRO A 65 -5.44 11.43 -5.01
N PHE A 66 -5.72 12.74 -5.00
CA PHE A 66 -6.91 13.30 -4.36
C PHE A 66 -8.20 12.77 -4.99
N ASP A 67 -8.27 12.67 -6.32
CA ASP A 67 -9.46 12.19 -7.03
C ASP A 67 -9.73 10.72 -6.74
N LEU A 68 -8.68 9.89 -6.64
CA LEU A 68 -8.79 8.50 -6.20
C LEU A 68 -9.37 8.39 -4.78
N GLN A 69 -8.84 9.18 -3.84
CA GLN A 69 -9.29 9.20 -2.45
C GLN A 69 -10.76 9.65 -2.32
N GLN A 70 -11.17 10.68 -3.05
CA GLN A 70 -12.58 11.12 -3.06
C GLN A 70 -13.48 10.03 -3.66
N ASN A 71 -13.07 9.45 -4.79
CA ASN A 71 -13.86 8.42 -5.49
C ASN A 71 -14.11 7.20 -4.61
N ILE A 72 -13.06 6.64 -4.03
CA ILE A 72 -13.20 5.44 -3.20
C ILE A 72 -14.01 5.73 -1.95
N ARG A 73 -13.79 6.87 -1.28
CA ARG A 73 -14.57 7.25 -0.10
C ARG A 73 -16.06 7.33 -0.43
N ASP A 74 -16.42 8.00 -1.52
CA ASP A 74 -17.83 8.24 -1.85
C ASP A 74 -18.54 6.96 -2.31
N ARG A 75 -17.84 6.07 -3.03
CA ARG A 75 -18.37 4.74 -3.37
C ARG A 75 -18.47 3.84 -2.14
N LEU A 76 -17.47 3.84 -1.25
CA LEU A 76 -17.53 3.06 0.00
C LEU A 76 -18.71 3.48 0.87
N LYS A 77 -19.03 4.78 0.95
CA LYS A 77 -20.23 5.26 1.68
C LYS A 77 -21.55 4.69 1.14
N GLN A 78 -21.61 4.33 -0.14
CA GLN A 78 -22.80 3.74 -0.76
C GLN A 78 -22.90 2.23 -0.51
N ILE A 79 -21.75 1.55 -0.35
CA ILE A 79 -21.68 0.10 -0.19
C ILE A 79 -21.75 -0.30 1.30
N LEU A 80 -21.04 0.43 2.16
CA LEU A 80 -20.85 0.07 3.56
C LEU A 80 -22.11 0.33 4.39
N PRO A 81 -22.38 -0.50 5.42
CA PRO A 81 -23.42 -0.21 6.39
C PRO A 81 -23.09 1.05 7.20
N GLU A 82 -24.12 1.72 7.72
CA GLU A 82 -23.99 2.94 8.52
C GLU A 82 -23.12 2.72 9.77
N LYS A 83 -23.19 1.52 10.36
CA LYS A 83 -22.39 1.11 11.52
C LYS A 83 -21.40 0.04 11.12
N VAL A 84 -20.20 0.11 11.72
CA VAL A 84 -19.17 -0.94 11.59
C VAL A 84 -19.75 -2.29 12.01
N GLY A 85 -19.49 -3.30 11.19
CA GLY A 85 -19.95 -4.67 11.40
C GLY A 85 -19.59 -5.57 10.22
N PRO A 86 -20.04 -6.84 10.26
CA PRO A 86 -19.83 -7.80 9.18
C PRO A 86 -20.39 -7.29 7.85
N LEU A 87 -19.70 -7.61 6.76
CA LEU A 87 -20.15 -7.33 5.41
C LEU A 87 -20.88 -8.55 4.84
N THR A 88 -21.82 -8.31 3.92
CA THR A 88 -22.40 -9.37 3.09
C THR A 88 -21.49 -9.70 1.92
N ASP A 89 -21.57 -10.91 1.38
CA ASP A 89 -20.78 -11.34 0.21
C ASP A 89 -20.92 -10.39 -0.99
N ASN A 90 -22.11 -9.79 -1.17
CA ASN A 90 -22.34 -8.79 -2.21
C ASN A 90 -21.55 -7.50 -1.93
N GLN A 91 -21.55 -7.00 -0.69
CA GLN A 91 -20.76 -5.84 -0.31
C GLN A 91 -19.26 -6.11 -0.45
N GLU A 92 -18.79 -7.28 -0.03
CA GLU A 92 -17.40 -7.72 -0.22
C GLU A 92 -17.02 -7.72 -1.69
N SER A 93 -17.84 -8.32 -2.55
CA SER A 93 -17.61 -8.37 -4.00
C SER A 93 -17.57 -6.97 -4.63
N GLN A 94 -18.47 -6.08 -4.23
CA GLN A 94 -18.47 -4.68 -4.69
C GLN A 94 -17.21 -3.93 -4.26
N ILE A 95 -16.74 -4.15 -3.04
CA ILE A 95 -15.52 -3.52 -2.52
C ILE A 95 -14.28 -4.08 -3.22
N ILE A 96 -14.20 -5.40 -3.45
CA ILE A 96 -13.10 -6.02 -4.17
C ILE A 96 -12.96 -5.41 -5.57
N ASN A 97 -14.07 -5.32 -6.31
CA ASN A 97 -14.09 -4.69 -7.63
C ASN A 97 -13.67 -3.21 -7.56
N LEU A 98 -14.15 -2.48 -6.55
CA LEU A 98 -13.78 -1.08 -6.32
C LEU A 98 -12.27 -0.92 -6.06
N LEU A 99 -11.67 -1.79 -5.25
CA LEU A 99 -10.24 -1.75 -4.93
C LEU A 99 -9.39 -2.06 -6.16
N HIS A 100 -9.81 -3.02 -6.97
CA HIS A 100 -9.18 -3.33 -8.25
C HIS A 100 -9.29 -2.14 -9.22
N ASP A 101 -10.47 -1.58 -9.42
CA ASP A 101 -10.69 -0.47 -10.35
C ASP A 101 -9.93 0.79 -9.95
N THR A 102 -9.87 1.07 -8.63
CA THR A 102 -9.22 2.28 -8.10
C THR A 102 -7.71 2.13 -8.06
N PHE A 103 -7.19 1.03 -7.50
CA PHE A 103 -5.79 0.88 -7.17
C PHE A 103 -5.05 -0.22 -7.95
N GLY A 104 -5.75 -1.02 -8.75
CA GLY A 104 -5.14 -2.20 -9.41
C GLY A 104 -4.77 -3.28 -8.41
N ILE A 105 -5.50 -3.36 -7.29
CA ILE A 105 -5.24 -4.33 -6.22
C ILE A 105 -6.19 -5.51 -6.36
N HIS A 106 -5.62 -6.70 -6.52
CA HIS A 106 -6.35 -7.97 -6.45
C HIS A 106 -6.66 -8.30 -5.00
N ALA A 107 -7.75 -7.73 -4.49
CA ALA A 107 -8.18 -7.93 -3.11
C ALA A 107 -9.06 -9.18 -2.94
N GLN A 108 -8.98 -9.85 -1.79
CA GLN A 108 -9.79 -11.02 -1.45
C GLN A 108 -10.33 -10.92 -0.02
N ALA A 109 -11.61 -11.26 0.16
CA ALA A 109 -12.21 -11.40 1.50
C ALA A 109 -11.81 -12.72 2.18
N GLU A 110 -11.61 -13.76 1.37
CA GLU A 110 -11.09 -15.07 1.74
C GLU A 110 -9.97 -15.44 0.78
N LEU A 111 -8.82 -15.83 1.31
CA LEU A 111 -7.65 -16.22 0.52
C LEU A 111 -7.17 -17.59 0.99
N GLU A 112 -6.99 -18.53 0.06
CA GLU A 112 -6.52 -19.90 0.35
C GLU A 112 -7.34 -20.62 1.45
N GLY A 113 -8.65 -20.36 1.52
CA GLY A 113 -9.54 -20.96 2.53
C GLY A 113 -9.48 -20.29 3.91
N ASN A 114 -8.86 -19.12 4.04
CA ASN A 114 -8.73 -18.37 5.29
C ASN A 114 -9.36 -16.97 5.17
N ARG A 115 -10.04 -16.54 6.24
CA ARG A 115 -10.80 -15.29 6.29
C ARG A 115 -10.56 -14.57 7.62
N LEU A 116 -10.54 -13.24 7.60
CA LEU A 116 -10.55 -12.39 8.80
C LEU A 116 -11.92 -12.40 9.49
N ASN A 117 -11.95 -12.22 10.81
CA ASN A 117 -13.24 -12.13 11.54
C ASN A 117 -14.14 -10.98 11.04
N HIS A 118 -13.54 -9.91 10.53
CA HIS A 118 -14.22 -8.74 9.98
C HIS A 118 -13.40 -8.15 8.82
N GLN A 119 -14.09 -7.66 7.79
CA GLN A 119 -13.55 -6.92 6.65
C GLN A 119 -13.82 -5.43 6.79
N TYR A 120 -14.86 -5.05 7.54
CA TYR A 120 -15.15 -3.67 7.93
C TYR A 120 -15.11 -3.55 9.44
N GLY A 121 -14.19 -2.73 9.95
CA GLY A 121 -13.81 -2.74 11.36
C GLY A 121 -13.30 -1.39 11.85
N LEU A 122 -13.01 -1.34 13.15
CA LEU A 122 -12.35 -0.21 13.78
C LEU A 122 -10.87 -0.56 13.96
N ILE A 123 -9.99 0.22 13.35
CA ILE A 123 -8.56 0.17 13.61
C ILE A 123 -8.20 1.17 14.70
N GLY A 124 -7.19 0.86 15.52
CA GLY A 124 -6.58 1.84 16.41
C GLY A 124 -5.07 1.72 16.39
N ALA A 125 -4.40 2.75 16.94
CA ALA A 125 -2.95 2.80 16.94
C ALA A 125 -2.37 1.71 17.85
N GLU A 126 -1.32 1.08 17.33
CA GLU A 126 -0.43 0.18 18.05
C GLU A 126 0.95 0.83 18.19
N GLN A 127 1.82 0.17 18.93
CA GLN A 127 3.19 0.59 19.21
C GLN A 127 4.15 -0.08 18.24
N HIS A 128 5.38 0.42 18.09
CA HIS A 128 6.38 -0.29 17.31
C HIS A 128 6.64 -1.70 17.85
N LEU A 129 6.91 -2.65 16.96
CA LEU A 129 7.26 -4.01 17.36
C LEU A 129 8.78 -4.19 17.38
N MET A 130 9.26 -5.03 18.28
CA MET A 130 10.70 -5.30 18.38
C MET A 130 11.19 -6.03 17.13
N ARG A 131 12.09 -5.40 16.37
CA ARG A 131 12.57 -5.98 15.11
C ARG A 131 13.60 -7.09 15.34
N TYR A 132 14.42 -6.98 16.38
CA TYR A 132 15.45 -7.97 16.75
C TYR A 132 15.75 -7.91 18.27
N PRO A 133 16.47 -8.89 18.86
CA PRO A 133 16.85 -8.83 20.27
C PRO A 133 17.71 -7.60 20.61
N GLY A 134 17.25 -6.79 21.56
CA GLY A 134 17.92 -5.54 21.95
C GLY A 134 17.60 -4.35 21.05
N ASP A 135 16.60 -4.46 20.18
CA ASP A 135 16.07 -3.32 19.44
C ASP A 135 15.36 -2.33 20.37
N VAL A 136 15.59 -1.04 20.14
CA VAL A 136 15.03 0.05 20.93
C VAL A 136 14.64 1.18 19.97
N VAL A 137 13.34 1.46 19.89
CA VAL A 137 12.79 2.63 19.22
C VAL A 137 11.81 3.34 20.14
N GLU A 138 11.51 4.60 19.84
CA GLU A 138 10.49 5.36 20.58
C GLU A 138 9.11 4.70 20.44
N ASN A 139 8.29 4.72 21.49
CA ASN A 139 6.95 4.11 21.51
C ASN A 139 6.96 2.60 21.10
N MET A 140 7.90 1.83 21.63
CA MET A 140 7.98 0.38 21.47
C MET A 140 6.96 -0.36 22.34
N ALA A 141 6.37 -1.42 21.79
CA ALA A 141 5.52 -2.33 22.53
C ALA A 141 6.29 -3.02 23.67
N PRO A 142 5.68 -3.26 24.83
CA PRO A 142 6.34 -3.99 25.92
C PRO A 142 6.57 -5.47 25.56
N GLY A 143 5.75 -6.03 24.67
CA GLY A 143 5.86 -7.39 24.16
C GLY A 143 6.52 -7.46 22.78
N ARG A 144 6.78 -8.68 22.32
CA ARG A 144 7.39 -8.95 21.00
C ARG A 144 6.36 -9.14 19.88
N GLY A 145 5.08 -8.89 20.15
CA GLY A 145 3.98 -9.32 19.28
C GLY A 145 3.84 -10.84 19.18
N ALA A 146 2.86 -11.30 18.40
CA ALA A 146 2.46 -12.70 18.26
C ALA A 146 3.52 -13.59 17.59
N TRP A 147 4.37 -13.00 16.75
CA TRP A 147 5.40 -13.72 15.98
C TRP A 147 6.82 -13.49 16.49
N GLY A 148 6.99 -12.78 17.60
CA GLY A 148 8.32 -12.47 18.14
C GLY A 148 9.06 -11.45 17.28
N TYR A 149 10.38 -11.60 17.20
CA TYR A 149 11.22 -10.71 16.42
C TYR A 149 11.06 -10.91 14.90
N PHE A 150 11.25 -9.83 14.15
CA PHE A 150 11.30 -9.85 12.68
C PHE A 150 12.59 -10.51 12.18
N ALA A 151 13.70 -10.29 12.87
CA ALA A 151 15.02 -10.87 12.62
C ALA A 151 15.62 -11.50 13.90
N TYR A 152 16.48 -12.51 13.73
CA TYR A 152 17.17 -13.14 14.86
C TYR A 152 18.24 -12.25 15.49
N SER A 153 18.77 -11.29 14.73
CA SER A 153 19.83 -10.38 15.18
C SER A 153 19.77 -9.07 14.40
N LYS A 154 20.45 -8.03 14.89
CA LYS A 154 20.59 -6.75 14.18
C LYS A 154 21.25 -6.91 12.82
N SER A 155 22.21 -7.83 12.70
CA SER A 155 22.92 -8.14 11.44
C SER A 155 22.04 -8.81 10.39
N GLU A 156 20.96 -9.48 10.81
CA GLU A 156 20.01 -10.13 9.92
C GLU A 156 18.79 -9.25 9.59
N LEU A 157 18.72 -8.04 10.15
CA LEU A 157 17.65 -7.10 9.84
C LEU A 157 17.81 -6.57 8.41
N THR A 158 16.86 -6.92 7.55
CA THR A 158 16.83 -6.48 6.15
C THR A 158 15.95 -5.24 5.98
N PRO A 159 16.10 -4.47 4.88
CA PRO A 159 15.18 -3.39 4.54
C PRO A 159 13.71 -3.85 4.44
N ASP A 160 13.48 -5.05 3.90
CA ASP A 160 12.15 -5.66 3.80
C ASP A 160 11.53 -5.92 5.19
N LEU A 161 12.31 -6.39 6.17
CA LEU A 161 11.82 -6.58 7.53
C LEU A 161 11.54 -5.26 8.25
N ILE A 162 12.32 -4.21 7.97
CA ILE A 162 12.05 -2.86 8.46
C ILE A 162 10.74 -2.34 7.86
N GLU A 163 10.53 -2.54 6.56
CA GLU A 163 9.32 -2.08 5.87
C GLU A 163 8.06 -2.83 6.36
N LYS A 164 8.19 -4.13 6.63
CA LYS A 164 7.12 -4.93 7.26
C LYS A 164 6.74 -4.44 8.64
N GLU A 165 7.72 -4.05 9.47
CA GLU A 165 7.43 -3.45 10.79
C GLU A 165 6.89 -2.03 10.66
N LYS A 166 7.33 -1.26 9.68
CA LYS A 166 6.78 0.07 9.41
C LYS A 166 5.30 -0.01 8.99
N TYR A 167 4.94 -0.98 8.18
CA TYR A 167 3.59 -1.15 7.63
C TYR A 167 2.98 -2.48 8.05
N TYR A 168 2.77 -2.65 9.36
CA TYR A 168 2.03 -3.79 9.88
C TYR A 168 0.63 -3.45 10.37
N VAL A 169 -0.19 -4.49 10.40
CA VAL A 169 -1.46 -4.53 11.13
C VAL A 169 -1.47 -5.67 12.14
N ALA A 170 -2.18 -5.44 13.24
CA ALA A 170 -2.61 -6.48 14.16
C ALA A 170 -4.02 -6.94 13.77
N VAL A 171 -4.22 -8.25 13.65
CA VAL A 171 -5.54 -8.83 13.38
C VAL A 171 -5.92 -9.86 14.44
N GLN A 172 -7.22 -10.02 14.65
CA GLN A 172 -7.81 -10.80 15.73
C GLN A 172 -7.71 -12.33 15.54
N THR A 173 -6.54 -12.88 15.19
CA THR A 173 -6.34 -14.30 14.89
C THR A 173 -6.80 -15.24 16.02
N LEU A 174 -6.62 -14.82 17.28
CA LEU A 174 -7.03 -15.58 18.47
C LEU A 174 -8.56 -15.77 18.60
N TYR A 175 -9.37 -15.08 17.79
CA TYR A 175 -10.82 -15.21 17.75
C TYR A 175 -11.32 -15.93 16.49
N LEU A 176 -10.42 -16.44 15.64
CA LEU A 176 -10.83 -17.28 14.51
C LEU A 176 -11.53 -18.55 15.02
N PRO A 177 -12.60 -19.02 14.36
CA PRO A 177 -13.42 -20.13 14.84
C PRO A 177 -12.64 -21.44 14.99
N ASP A 178 -11.61 -21.62 14.16
CA ASP A 178 -10.73 -22.79 14.10
C ASP A 178 -9.33 -22.52 14.64
N TRP A 179 -9.13 -21.40 15.36
CA TRP A 179 -7.82 -21.04 15.93
C TRP A 179 -7.22 -22.16 16.77
N ASN A 180 -8.02 -22.76 17.67
CA ASN A 180 -7.53 -23.78 18.61
C ASN A 180 -7.23 -25.13 17.94
N THR A 181 -7.80 -25.41 16.77
CA THR A 181 -7.62 -26.69 16.05
C THR A 181 -6.57 -26.59 14.95
N ARG A 182 -6.40 -25.42 14.34
CA ARG A 182 -5.46 -25.15 13.24
C ARG A 182 -4.33 -24.18 13.62
N LEU A 183 -4.08 -23.95 14.91
CA LEU A 183 -3.13 -22.94 15.40
C LEU A 183 -1.78 -22.93 14.65
N PRO A 184 -1.05 -24.05 14.50
CA PRO A 184 0.26 -24.00 13.84
C PRO A 184 0.17 -23.50 12.41
N TYR A 185 -0.85 -23.99 11.67
CA TYR A 185 -1.11 -23.58 10.30
C TYR A 185 -1.53 -22.12 10.23
N LEU A 186 -2.53 -21.69 11.01
CA LEU A 186 -3.07 -20.33 10.93
C LEU A 186 -2.04 -19.29 11.36
N ARG A 187 -1.29 -19.57 12.43
CA ARG A 187 -0.19 -18.69 12.88
C ARG A 187 0.79 -18.43 11.74
N ASP A 188 1.26 -19.49 11.06
CA ASP A 188 2.27 -19.32 10.02
C ASP A 188 1.66 -18.77 8.74
N TRP A 189 0.43 -19.16 8.42
CA TRP A 189 -0.30 -18.66 7.25
C TRP A 189 -0.58 -17.17 7.35
N TYR A 190 -0.98 -16.64 8.51
CA TYR A 190 -1.27 -15.21 8.66
C TYR A 190 -0.01 -14.34 8.68
N LYS A 191 1.14 -14.88 9.09
CA LYS A 191 2.37 -14.11 9.20
C LYS A 191 2.74 -13.50 7.86
N TYR A 192 2.87 -12.18 7.85
CA TYR A 192 3.23 -11.37 6.69
C TYR A 192 2.28 -11.43 5.49
N ARG A 193 1.03 -11.86 5.67
CA ARG A 193 0.03 -11.74 4.62
C ARG A 193 -0.25 -10.28 4.33
N LYS A 194 -0.16 -9.93 3.05
CA LYS A 194 -0.46 -8.59 2.59
C LYS A 194 -1.95 -8.33 2.69
N VAL A 195 -2.27 -7.14 3.16
CA VAL A 195 -3.62 -6.63 3.27
C VAL A 195 -3.65 -5.20 2.76
N ILE A 196 -4.76 -4.82 2.16
CA ILE A 196 -5.06 -3.42 1.86
C ILE A 196 -5.95 -2.88 2.97
N VAL A 197 -5.56 -1.74 3.52
CA VAL A 197 -6.29 -1.01 4.55
C VAL A 197 -6.77 0.30 3.96
N VAL A 198 -8.07 0.58 4.01
CA VAL A 198 -8.62 1.85 3.53
C VAL A 198 -9.41 2.53 4.63
N ASN A 199 -9.04 3.77 4.96
CA ASN A 199 -9.82 4.61 5.85
C ASN A 199 -11.10 5.08 5.14
N THR A 200 -12.24 4.62 5.64
CA THR A 200 -13.53 4.84 4.97
C THR A 200 -14.03 6.28 5.06
N ILE A 201 -13.40 7.11 5.90
CA ILE A 201 -13.76 8.52 6.09
C ILE A 201 -13.06 9.42 5.08
N ASN A 202 -11.79 9.15 4.75
CA ASN A 202 -10.99 10.02 3.89
C ASN A 202 -10.52 9.36 2.59
N GLY A 203 -10.70 8.04 2.43
CA GLY A 203 -10.32 7.29 1.24
C GLY A 203 -8.83 7.01 1.10
N LYS A 204 -8.02 7.35 2.11
CA LYS A 204 -6.59 6.98 2.12
C LYS A 204 -6.44 5.48 2.28
N ALA A 205 -5.52 4.91 1.51
CA ALA A 205 -5.30 3.48 1.42
C ALA A 205 -3.81 3.17 1.54
N ASP A 206 -3.51 2.10 2.26
CA ASP A 206 -2.15 1.59 2.45
C ASP A 206 -2.15 0.06 2.27
N VAL A 207 -1.06 -0.48 1.70
CA VAL A 207 -0.78 -1.92 1.75
C VAL A 207 0.10 -2.19 2.96
N ALA A 208 -0.31 -3.15 3.77
CA ALA A 208 0.37 -3.54 4.98
C ALA A 208 0.53 -5.06 5.05
N VAL A 209 1.24 -5.54 6.05
CA VAL A 209 1.32 -6.96 6.38
C VAL A 209 0.71 -7.26 7.73
N VAL A 210 0.14 -8.45 7.88
CA VAL A 210 -0.21 -8.96 9.21
C VAL A 210 1.08 -9.33 9.95
N ALA A 211 1.39 -8.64 11.06
CA ALA A 211 2.58 -8.93 11.87
C ALA A 211 2.33 -8.92 13.38
N ASP A 212 1.09 -8.74 13.83
CA ASP A 212 0.70 -9.04 15.21
C ASP A 212 -0.71 -9.65 15.33
N ALA A 213 -1.01 -10.24 16.50
CA ALA A 213 -2.33 -10.72 16.87
C ALA A 213 -2.99 -9.79 17.88
N GLY A 214 -4.26 -9.50 17.64
CA GLY A 214 -5.06 -8.58 18.46
C GLY A 214 -5.75 -7.53 17.59
N PRO A 215 -6.27 -6.45 18.20
CA PRO A 215 -6.39 -6.19 19.63
C PRO A 215 -7.46 -7.09 20.29
N ALA A 216 -7.48 -7.16 21.62
CA ALA A 216 -8.48 -7.95 22.33
C ALA A 216 -9.91 -7.41 22.08
N ALA A 217 -10.90 -8.32 22.00
CA ALA A 217 -12.28 -7.98 21.63
C ALA A 217 -12.92 -6.93 22.56
N TRP A 218 -12.58 -6.96 23.85
CA TRP A 218 -13.08 -6.01 24.85
C TRP A 218 -12.67 -4.55 24.58
N THR A 219 -11.63 -4.32 23.77
CA THR A 219 -11.21 -2.96 23.38
C THR A 219 -12.20 -2.29 22.42
N GLY A 220 -13.13 -3.06 21.83
CA GLY A 220 -14.03 -2.59 20.78
C GLY A 220 -13.29 -2.14 19.51
N LYS A 221 -12.04 -2.59 19.33
CA LYS A 221 -11.26 -2.49 18.09
C LYS A 221 -11.26 -3.87 17.43
N HIS A 222 -11.17 -3.88 16.11
CA HIS A 222 -11.07 -5.09 15.29
C HIS A 222 -9.66 -5.29 14.75
N PHE A 223 -8.96 -4.17 14.53
CA PHE A 223 -7.60 -4.15 14.00
C PHE A 223 -6.71 -3.21 14.82
N GLY A 224 -5.41 -3.44 14.74
CA GLY A 224 -4.37 -2.52 15.15
C GLY A 224 -3.52 -2.10 13.96
N GLY A 225 -2.99 -0.88 13.96
CA GLY A 225 -2.10 -0.39 12.91
C GLY A 225 -0.80 0.16 13.49
N SER A 226 0.31 -0.08 12.79
CA SER A 226 1.61 0.50 13.12
C SER A 226 1.57 2.04 13.16
N PRO A 227 2.51 2.69 13.85
CA PRO A 227 2.57 4.16 13.91
C PRO A 227 2.55 4.83 12.52
N GLU A 228 3.32 4.32 11.56
CA GLU A 228 3.39 4.90 10.21
C GLU A 228 2.14 4.65 9.38
N LEU A 229 1.58 3.43 9.41
CA LEU A 229 0.31 3.14 8.75
C LEU A 229 -0.80 4.08 9.29
N MET A 230 -0.86 4.25 10.61
CA MET A 230 -1.84 5.14 11.23
C MET A 230 -1.60 6.60 10.87
N ALA A 231 -0.35 7.03 10.70
CA ALA A 231 -0.02 8.39 10.25
C ALA A 231 -0.38 8.64 8.78
N ASP A 232 -0.17 7.65 7.92
CA ASP A 232 -0.50 7.71 6.50
C ASP A 232 -2.03 7.76 6.32
N LEU A 233 -2.77 6.90 7.04
CA LEU A 233 -4.25 6.90 7.06
C LEU A 233 -4.89 8.12 7.75
N LYS A 234 -4.10 9.02 8.35
CA LYS A 234 -4.55 10.17 9.17
C LYS A 234 -5.41 9.76 10.37
N LEU A 235 -5.02 8.65 10.99
CA LEU A 235 -5.58 8.11 12.22
C LEU A 235 -4.58 8.13 13.38
N ASN A 236 -3.49 8.90 13.29
CA ASN A 236 -2.54 9.13 14.38
C ASN A 236 -2.84 10.40 15.22
N ILE A 237 -3.91 11.12 14.89
CA ILE A 237 -4.38 12.31 15.61
C ILE A 237 -5.66 12.02 16.40
N GLY A 238 -5.91 12.81 17.45
CA GLY A 238 -7.13 12.69 18.26
C GLY A 238 -7.25 11.35 18.97
N LYS A 239 -8.37 10.64 18.75
CA LYS A 239 -8.65 9.33 19.40
C LYS A 239 -7.77 8.18 18.90
N GLN A 240 -6.97 8.43 17.87
CA GLN A 240 -6.11 7.44 17.22
C GLN A 240 -6.83 6.13 16.84
N LYS A 241 -8.08 6.28 16.36
CA LYS A 241 -9.01 5.19 16.07
C LYS A 241 -9.96 5.63 14.95
N GLY A 242 -10.29 4.73 14.03
CA GLY A 242 -11.23 5.04 12.94
C GLY A 242 -11.77 3.80 12.22
N PRO A 243 -12.85 3.95 11.44
CA PRO A 243 -13.38 2.87 10.62
C PRO A 243 -12.49 2.66 9.38
N VAL A 244 -12.17 1.39 9.13
CA VAL A 244 -11.41 0.95 7.94
C VAL A 244 -12.06 -0.28 7.34
N ILE A 245 -11.85 -0.46 6.04
CA ILE A 245 -11.92 -1.78 5.43
C ILE A 245 -10.54 -2.42 5.38
N LEU A 246 -10.48 -3.75 5.50
CA LEU A 246 -9.27 -4.53 5.46
C LEU A 246 -9.50 -5.84 4.71
N PHE A 247 -8.81 -6.02 3.60
CA PHE A 247 -8.92 -7.19 2.70
C PHE A 247 -7.55 -7.77 2.43
N PHE A 248 -7.44 -9.08 2.20
CA PHE A 248 -6.18 -9.68 1.75
C PHE A 248 -5.82 -9.16 0.36
N VAL A 249 -4.51 -9.07 0.10
CA VAL A 249 -3.98 -8.81 -1.25
C VAL A 249 -3.45 -10.14 -1.79
N ASP A 250 -4.03 -10.59 -2.90
CA ASP A 250 -3.55 -11.74 -3.66
C ASP A 250 -2.31 -11.33 -4.47
N ASP A 251 -1.15 -11.54 -3.88
CA ASP A 251 0.14 -11.17 -4.46
C ASP A 251 1.17 -12.32 -4.32
N PRO A 252 0.96 -13.43 -5.05
CA PRO A 252 1.80 -14.62 -4.95
C PRO A 252 3.24 -14.37 -5.39
N GLU A 253 3.46 -13.35 -6.23
CA GLU A 253 4.78 -12.96 -6.74
C GLU A 253 5.46 -11.87 -5.90
N ASN A 254 4.82 -11.41 -4.82
CA ASN A 254 5.32 -10.37 -3.92
C ASN A 254 5.70 -9.05 -4.65
N LYS A 255 4.88 -8.64 -5.63
CA LYS A 255 5.09 -7.45 -6.47
C LYS A 255 4.41 -6.19 -5.97
N VAL A 256 3.38 -6.31 -5.12
CA VAL A 256 2.65 -5.16 -4.57
C VAL A 256 3.49 -4.52 -3.44
N PRO A 257 3.91 -3.25 -3.55
CA PRO A 257 4.73 -2.61 -2.51
C PRO A 257 3.91 -2.36 -1.23
N LEU A 258 4.59 -2.26 -0.08
CA LEU A 258 3.97 -1.82 1.17
C LEU A 258 3.90 -0.28 1.24
N GLY A 259 3.02 0.23 2.08
CA GLY A 259 2.80 1.65 2.31
C GLY A 259 1.68 2.27 1.47
N PRO A 260 1.66 3.61 1.36
CA PRO A 260 0.54 4.34 0.76
C PRO A 260 0.29 4.00 -0.71
N LEU A 261 -0.99 3.84 -1.04
CA LEU A 261 -1.49 3.69 -2.40
C LEU A 261 -2.07 5.02 -2.90
N GLU A 262 -1.30 5.69 -3.75
CA GLU A 262 -1.66 7.00 -4.33
C GLU A 262 -1.96 6.94 -5.84
N TYR A 263 -1.84 5.75 -6.44
CA TYR A 263 -2.05 5.51 -7.88
C TYR A 263 -2.55 4.09 -8.14
N ASN A 264 -3.01 3.83 -9.36
CA ASN A 264 -3.39 2.50 -9.81
C ASN A 264 -2.14 1.73 -10.30
N LEU A 265 -1.88 0.56 -9.73
CA LEU A 265 -0.68 -0.25 -10.00
C LEU A 265 -0.66 -0.86 -11.41
N GLU A 266 -1.83 -1.13 -12.00
CA GLU A 266 -1.96 -1.74 -13.33
C GLU A 266 -2.19 -0.70 -14.44
N LYS A 267 -2.65 0.48 -14.04
CA LYS A 267 -2.78 1.66 -14.90
C LYS A 267 -1.85 2.77 -14.40
N PRO A 268 -0.52 2.50 -14.30
CA PRO A 268 0.41 3.49 -13.80
C PRO A 268 0.40 4.68 -14.75
N GLN A 269 0.13 5.86 -14.19
CA GLN A 269 0.10 7.09 -14.98
C GLN A 269 1.51 7.38 -15.48
N LEU A 270 1.65 7.62 -16.78
CA LEU A 270 2.86 8.21 -17.33
C LEU A 270 3.02 9.59 -16.71
N LEU A 271 3.96 9.72 -15.78
CA LEU A 271 4.40 11.02 -15.28
C LEU A 271 4.98 11.80 -16.47
N THR A 272 4.18 12.69 -17.07
CA THR A 272 4.69 13.65 -18.04
C THR A 272 5.52 14.65 -17.25
N GLY A 273 6.84 14.54 -17.40
CA GLY A 273 7.79 15.49 -16.83
C GLY A 273 7.48 16.90 -17.35
N VAL A 274 7.32 17.84 -16.42
CA VAL A 274 7.35 19.28 -16.68
C VAL A 274 8.77 19.78 -16.47
#